data_AF-A0A3D5S279-F1
#
_entry.id   AF-A0A3D5S279-F1
#
_cell.length_a   1.000
_cell.length_b   1.000
_cell.length_c   1.000
_cell.angle_alpha   90.00
_cell.angle_beta   90.00
_cell.angle_gamma   90.00
#
_symmetry.space_group_name_H-M   'P 1'
#
loop_
_entity.id
_entity.type
_entity.pdbx_description
1 polymer ?
#
loop_
_entity_poly.entity_id
_entity_poly.type
_entity_poly.pdbx_seq_one_letter_code
_entity_poly.pdbx_strand_id
1 'polypeptide(L)'
;MDDINKALEKKFLCSARFAQEIEGIVSKDKMSYIDAIIYYCEKNAIELDSVPKLISKPLKEKLKWEAQELNFLKKTSRARLPL
;
A
#
# COMPACT_ATOMS: atom_id res chain seq x y z
N MET A 1 -30.43 -2.22 13.63
CA MET A 1 -29.40 -3.28 13.40
C MET A 1 -28.15 -2.69 12.72
N ASP A 2 -28.11 -1.38 12.49
CA ASP A 2 -27.16 -0.71 11.60
C ASP A 2 -25.92 -0.16 12.34
N ASP A 3 -26.00 0.02 13.65
CA ASP A 3 -24.91 0.58 14.45
C ASP A 3 -23.74 -0.40 14.65
N ILE A 4 -24.03 -1.71 14.68
CA ILE A 4 -23.00 -2.75 14.82
C ILE A 4 -22.13 -2.80 13.57
N ASN A 5 -22.74 -2.75 12.38
CA ASN A 5 -22.01 -2.73 11.12
C ASN A 5 -21.12 -1.48 11.02
N LYS A 6 -21.65 -0.30 11.36
CA LYS A 6 -20.89 0.95 11.31
C LYS A 6 -19.70 0.97 12.28
N ALA A 7 -19.84 0.37 13.46
CA ALA A 7 -18.74 0.18 14.39
C ALA A 7 -17.71 -0.83 13.88
N LEU A 8 -18.15 -1.89 13.18
CA LEU A 8 -17.29 -2.91 12.59
C LEU A 8 -16.51 -2.37 11.38
N GLU A 9 -17.12 -1.51 10.57
CA GLU A 9 -16.46 -0.81 9.46
C GLU A 9 -15.39 0.18 9.93
N LYS A 10 -15.64 0.88 11.05
CA LYS A 10 -14.63 1.74 11.69
C LYS A 10 -13.48 0.95 12.31
N LYS A 11 -13.72 -0.30 12.72
CA LYS A 11 -12.78 -1.10 13.52
C LYS A 11 -11.97 -2.07 12.68
N PHE A 12 -12.48 -2.48 11.51
CA PHE A 12 -11.81 -3.41 10.61
C PHE A 12 -11.58 -2.76 9.25
N LEU A 13 -10.42 -2.12 9.14
CA LEU A 13 -9.74 -1.97 7.86
C LEU A 13 -9.48 -3.38 7.31
N CYS A 14 -10.36 -3.86 6.44
CA CYS A 14 -10.18 -5.14 5.77
C CYS A 14 -9.21 -4.95 4.59
N SER A 15 -8.28 -5.88 4.40
CA SER A 15 -7.26 -5.83 3.33
C SER A 15 -7.87 -5.71 1.93
N ALA A 16 -9.08 -6.23 1.72
CA ALA A 16 -9.83 -6.08 0.48
C ALA A 16 -10.29 -4.64 0.24
N ARG A 17 -10.86 -3.98 1.25
CA ARG A 17 -11.29 -2.57 1.15
C ARG A 17 -10.11 -1.64 0.97
N PHE A 18 -9.01 -1.91 1.67
CA PHE A 18 -7.76 -1.18 1.51
C PHE A 18 -7.30 -1.23 0.05
N ALA A 19 -7.24 -2.42 -0.57
CA ALA A 19 -6.86 -2.55 -1.97
C ALA A 19 -7.79 -1.76 -2.92
N GLN A 20 -9.10 -1.81 -2.69
CA GLN A 20 -10.07 -1.08 -3.52
C GLN A 20 -9.92 0.44 -3.39
N GLU A 21 -9.72 0.97 -2.18
CA GLU A 21 -9.51 2.41 -1.98
C GLU A 21 -8.20 2.88 -2.61
N ILE A 22 -7.12 2.11 -2.47
CA ILE A 22 -5.84 2.43 -3.11
C ILE A 22 -5.97 2.45 -4.64
N GLU A 23 -6.59 1.43 -5.25
CA GLU A 23 -6.81 1.43 -6.70
C GLU A 23 -7.72 2.57 -7.16
N GLY A 24 -8.71 2.94 -6.35
CA GLY A 24 -9.55 4.11 -6.59
C GLY A 24 -8.77 5.43 -6.57
N ILE A 25 -7.84 5.60 -5.62
CA ILE A 25 -6.98 6.79 -5.53
C ILE A 25 -6.01 6.84 -6.71
N VAL A 26 -5.33 5.74 -7.01
CA VAL A 26 -4.40 5.64 -8.15
C VAL A 26 -5.11 5.96 -9.46
N SER A 27 -6.34 5.49 -9.65
CA SER A 27 -7.11 5.76 -10.88
C SER A 27 -7.57 7.21 -10.98
N LYS A 28 -7.92 7.87 -9.87
CA LYS A 28 -8.43 9.25 -9.85
C LYS A 28 -7.31 10.28 -9.98
N ASP A 29 -6.25 10.15 -9.20
CA ASP A 29 -5.17 11.14 -9.11
C ASP A 29 -3.96 10.78 -10.00
N LYS A 30 -3.97 9.62 -10.68
CA LYS A 30 -2.81 9.10 -11.45
C LYS A 30 -1.50 9.14 -10.65
N MET A 31 -1.59 8.96 -9.34
CA MET A 31 -0.43 8.91 -8.46
C MET A 31 0.12 7.49 -8.36
N SER A 32 1.40 7.43 -8.01
CA SER A 32 2.13 6.20 -7.72
C SER A 32 1.45 5.37 -6.61
N TYR A 33 1.58 4.04 -6.61
CA TYR A 33 1.02 3.21 -5.54
C TYR A 33 1.65 3.55 -4.18
N ILE A 34 2.91 3.97 -4.15
CA ILE A 34 3.59 4.43 -2.93
C ILE A 34 2.87 5.65 -2.35
N ASP A 35 2.64 6.67 -3.18
CA ASP A 35 2.00 7.92 -2.77
C ASP A 35 0.53 7.71 -2.40
N ALA A 36 -0.19 6.87 -3.13
CA ALA A 36 -1.57 6.51 -2.81
C ALA A 36 -1.69 5.88 -1.41
N ILE A 37 -0.74 5.04 -1.01
CA ILE A 37 -0.72 4.42 0.31
C ILE A 37 -0.43 5.45 1.40
N ILE A 38 0.51 6.37 1.17
CA ILE A 38 0.83 7.45 2.12
C ILE A 38 -0.39 8.35 2.31
N TYR A 39 -0.98 8.82 1.21
CA TYR A 39 -2.18 9.67 1.22
C TYR A 39 -3.36 9.00 1.93
N TYR A 40 -3.53 7.69 1.72
CA TYR A 40 -4.55 6.92 2.42
C TYR A 40 -4.30 6.86 3.92
N CYS A 41 -3.04 6.63 4.33
CA CYS A 41 -2.67 6.57 5.75
C CYS A 41 -2.84 7.93 6.43
N GLU A 42 -2.49 9.03 5.77
CA GLU A 42 -2.70 10.39 6.27
C GLU A 42 -4.19 10.70 6.46
N LYS A 43 -5.04 10.37 5.47
CA LYS A 43 -6.49 10.62 5.56
C LYS A 43 -7.19 9.81 6.64
N ASN A 44 -6.77 8.56 6.82
CA ASN A 44 -7.41 7.64 7.76
C ASN A 44 -6.70 7.59 9.13
N ALA A 45 -5.66 8.41 9.33
CA ALA A 45 -4.81 8.41 10.52
C ALA A 45 -4.32 7.00 10.91
N ILE A 46 -3.89 6.22 9.92
CA ILE A 46 -3.40 4.85 10.10
C ILE A 46 -1.89 4.90 10.37
N GLU A 47 -1.45 4.25 11.44
CA GLU A 47 -0.03 4.08 11.71
C GLU A 47 0.65 3.18 10.67
N LEU A 48 1.81 3.61 10.18
CA LEU A 48 2.58 2.89 9.15
C LEU A 48 2.97 1.46 9.58
N ASP A 49 3.11 1.20 10.88
CA ASP A 49 3.38 -0.15 11.42
C ASP A 49 2.25 -1.16 11.15
N SER A 50 1.02 -0.68 10.95
CA SER A 50 -0.14 -1.52 10.66
C SER A 50 -0.31 -1.80 9.16
N VAL A 51 0.32 -1.01 8.30
CA VAL A 51 0.20 -1.09 6.84
C VAL A 51 0.69 -2.42 6.26
N PRO A 52 1.85 -3.00 6.68
CA PRO A 52 2.32 -4.27 6.14
C PRO A 52 1.38 -5.46 6.37
N LYS A 53 0.52 -5.37 7.40
CA LYS A 53 -0.49 -6.39 7.75
C LYS A 53 -1.77 -6.23 6.91
N LEU A 54 -2.04 -5.02 6.44
CA LEU A 54 -3.21 -4.65 5.65
C LEU A 54 -3.00 -4.88 4.15
N ILE A 55 -1.76 -4.75 3.69
CA ILE A 55 -1.39 -4.95 2.29
C ILE A 55 -1.47 -6.43 1.94
N SER A 56 -2.33 -6.75 0.97
CA SER A 56 -2.44 -8.08 0.38
C SER A 56 -1.17 -8.43 -0.42
N LYS A 57 -0.89 -9.74 -0.57
CA LYS A 57 0.25 -10.24 -1.39
C LYS A 57 0.38 -9.54 -2.76
N PRO A 58 -0.69 -9.41 -3.58
CA PRO A 58 -0.58 -8.76 -4.88
C PRO A 58 -0.20 -7.27 -4.79
N LEU A 59 -0.74 -6.53 -3.81
CA LEU A 59 -0.43 -5.11 -3.64
C LEU A 59 1.01 -4.91 -3.16
N LYS A 60 1.53 -5.83 -2.34
CA LYS A 60 2.94 -5.84 -1.90
C LYS A 60 3.89 -6.02 -3.08
N GLU A 61 3.54 -6.86 -4.05
CA GLU A 61 4.34 -7.07 -5.26
C GLU A 61 4.34 -5.84 -6.17
N LYS A 62 3.17 -5.21 -6.38
CA LYS A 62 3.05 -3.94 -7.11
C LYS A 62 3.92 -2.85 -6.47
N LEU A 63 3.85 -2.72 -5.14
CA LEU A 63 4.64 -1.75 -4.38
C LEU A 63 6.14 -2.00 -4.49
N LYS A 64 6.56 -3.27 -4.43
CA LYS A 64 7.97 -3.65 -4.59
C LYS A 64 8.47 -3.33 -6.00
N TRP A 65 7.69 -3.65 -7.03
CA TRP A 65 8.02 -3.33 -8.40
C TRP A 65 8.24 -1.83 -8.60
N GLU A 66 7.31 -1.01 -8.11
CA GLU A 66 7.42 0.44 -8.19
C GLU A 66 8.63 0.98 -7.42
N ALA A 67 8.91 0.43 -6.24
CA ALA A 67 10.11 0.79 -5.47
C ALA A 67 11.43 0.39 -6.16
N GLN A 68 11.41 -0.65 -7.02
CA GLN A 68 12.56 -1.03 -7.85
C GLN A 68 12.75 -0.05 -9.01
N GLU A 69 11.67 0.29 -9.71
CA GLU A 69 11.69 1.26 -10.82
C GLU A 69 12.17 2.65 -10.34
N LEU A 70 11.71 3.09 -9.17
CA LEU A 70 12.09 4.36 -8.55
C LEU A 70 13.42 4.31 -7.80
N ASN A 71 14.17 3.20 -7.88
CA ASN A 71 15.47 3.01 -7.22
C ASN A 71 15.47 3.22 -5.69
N PHE A 72 14.33 3.00 -5.02
CA PHE A 72 14.22 3.08 -3.56
C PHE A 72 14.80 1.87 -2.83
N LEU A 73 15.00 0.75 -3.54
CA LEU A 73 15.64 -0.44 -2.97
C LEU A 73 17.14 -0.47 -3.28
N LYS A 74 17.94 -0.79 -2.27
CA LYS A 74 19.38 -1.02 -2.46
C LYS A 74 19.60 -2.19 -3.41
N LYS A 75 20.51 -2.01 -4.38
CA LYS A 75 20.93 -3.07 -5.30
C LYS A 75 21.42 -4.28 -4.48
N THR A 76 20.76 -5.42 -4.67
CA THR A 76 21.09 -6.67 -3.99
C THR A 76 22.27 -7.39 -4.64
N SER A 77 22.49 -7.17 -5.95
CA SER A 77 23.64 -7.71 -6.66
C SER A 77 24.91 -6.90 -6.35
N ARG A 78 25.90 -7.57 -5.75
CA ARG A 78 27.29 -7.11 -5.66
C ARG A 78 28.18 -7.76 -6.71
N ALA A 79 27.61 -8.54 -7.62
CA ALA A 79 28.36 -9.24 -8.65
C ALA A 79 29.00 -8.19 -9.57
N ARG A 80 30.33 -8.12 -9.51
CA ARG A 80 31.12 -7.38 -10.48
C ARG A 80 31.43 -8.34 -11.61
N LEU A 81 31.21 -7.91 -12.84
CA LEU A 81 31.71 -8.64 -14.00
C LEU A 81 33.24 -8.70 -13.87
N PRO A 82 33.85 -9.89 -13.72
CA PRO A 82 35.29 -10.01 -13.83
C PRO A 82 35.64 -9.72 -15.29
N LEU A 83 36.41 -8.66 -15.52
CA LEU A 83 37.04 -8.35 -16.81
C LEU A 83 38.44 -8.94 -16.84
#